data_AF-A0A7J7K3P7-F1
#
_entry.id   AF-A0A7J7K3P7-F1
#
_cell.length_a   1.000
_cell.length_b   1.000
_cell.length_c   1.000
_cell.angle_alpha   90.00
_cell.angle_beta   90.00
_cell.angle_gamma   90.00
#
_symmetry.space_group_name_H-M   'P 1'
#
loop_
_entity.id
_entity.type
_entity.pdbx_description
1 polymer ?
#
loop_
_entity_poly.entity_id
_entity_poly.type
_entity_poly.pdbx_seq_one_letter_code
_entity_poly.pdbx_strand_id
1 'polypeptide(L)'
;MEKSPTTHRRRLLNPGIFSMPAERTTSAETMKLLSEISGVLGTGLTEEQLAICVRLIETGVNPHALANVVGMLKKEASAINMGQTHQTGGSGDVSGRPFV
;
A
#
# COMPACT_ATOMS: atom_id res chain seq x y z
N MET A 1 47.58 11.38 -39.08
CA MET A 1 46.46 10.58 -38.55
C MET A 1 46.67 10.41 -37.05
N GLU A 2 46.01 11.22 -36.20
CA GLU A 2 44.73 10.87 -35.55
C GLU A 2 44.92 9.71 -34.54
N LYS A 3 44.74 9.86 -33.21
CA LYS A 3 43.64 10.50 -32.49
C LYS A 3 44.02 10.81 -31.04
N SER A 4 43.63 11.99 -30.55
CA SER A 4 43.57 12.32 -29.11
C SER A 4 42.68 11.32 -28.35
N PRO A 5 43.06 10.87 -27.14
CA PRO A 5 42.15 10.14 -26.29
C PRO A 5 41.17 11.12 -25.65
N THR A 6 39.96 11.09 -26.17
CA THR A 6 38.77 11.80 -25.70
C THR A 6 38.57 11.52 -24.21
N THR A 7 38.63 12.58 -23.39
CA THR A 7 38.23 12.58 -21.98
C THR A 7 36.76 12.17 -21.90
N HIS A 8 36.50 10.87 -21.75
CA HIS A 8 35.22 10.37 -21.31
C HIS A 8 35.01 10.85 -19.89
N ARG A 9 34.37 12.01 -19.78
CA ARG A 9 33.81 12.58 -18.56
C ARG A 9 32.72 11.61 -18.07
N ARG A 10 33.14 10.48 -17.49
CA ARG A 10 32.30 9.60 -16.67
C ARG A 10 31.77 10.55 -15.60
N ARG A 11 30.50 10.98 -15.72
CA ARG A 11 29.82 11.72 -14.65
C ARG A 11 29.88 10.78 -13.46
N LEU A 12 30.81 11.04 -12.54
CA LEU A 12 30.83 10.31 -11.29
C LEU A 12 29.56 10.75 -10.60
N LEU A 13 28.60 9.82 -10.56
CA LEU A 13 27.42 9.92 -9.73
C LEU A 13 27.94 10.33 -8.35
N ASN A 14 27.60 11.54 -7.91
CA ASN A 14 28.14 12.11 -6.69
C ASN A 14 27.83 11.15 -5.53
N PRO A 15 28.83 10.47 -4.93
CA PRO A 15 28.58 9.53 -3.85
C PRO A 15 28.12 10.24 -2.56
N GLY A 16 28.12 11.58 -2.55
CA GLY A 16 27.71 12.40 -1.41
C GLY A 16 26.21 12.55 -1.18
N ILE A 17 25.33 12.08 -2.08
CA ILE A 17 23.87 12.18 -1.85
C ILE A 17 23.32 11.13 -0.88
N PHE A 18 24.08 10.05 -0.62
CA PHE A 18 23.63 8.96 0.25
C PHE A 18 24.48 8.80 1.52
N SER A 19 25.27 9.81 1.89
CA SER A 19 25.91 9.83 3.21
C SER A 19 24.88 10.24 4.27
N MET A 20 23.89 9.39 4.52
CA MET A 20 23.05 9.50 5.70
C MET A 20 23.91 9.15 6.93
N PRO A 21 23.94 10.01 7.97
CA PRO A 21 24.52 9.60 9.24
C PRO A 21 23.77 8.36 9.70
N ALA A 22 24.48 7.40 10.29
CA ALA A 22 23.88 6.25 10.98
C ALA A 22 23.20 6.73 12.27
N GLU A 23 22.21 7.61 12.12
CA GLU A 23 21.27 7.95 13.17
C GLU A 23 20.45 6.69 13.40
N ARG A 24 20.45 6.19 14.64
CA ARG A 24 19.60 5.06 15.02
C ARG A 24 18.16 5.54 14.86
N THR A 25 17.57 5.27 13.70
CA THR A 25 16.15 5.51 13.48
C THR A 25 15.39 4.74 14.53
N THR A 26 14.52 5.44 15.24
CA THR A 26 13.66 4.78 16.23
C THR A 26 12.69 3.85 15.49
N SER A 27 12.19 2.82 16.18
CA SER A 27 11.16 1.94 15.61
C SER A 27 9.95 2.75 15.08
N ALA A 28 9.58 3.83 15.77
CA ALA A 28 8.53 4.74 15.32
C ALA A 28 8.84 5.45 13.99
N GLU A 29 10.07 5.95 13.81
CA GLU A 29 10.48 6.61 12.57
C GLU A 29 10.56 5.64 11.39
N THR A 30 11.05 4.42 11.63
CA THR A 30 11.05 3.37 10.60
C THR A 30 9.62 3.03 10.17
N MET A 31 8.68 2.92 11.11
CA MET A 31 7.29 2.62 10.81
C MET A 31 6.61 3.75 10.03
N LYS A 32 6.93 5.00 10.35
CA LYS A 32 6.45 6.18 9.63
C LYS A 32 6.93 6.20 8.19
N LEU A 33 8.22 5.90 7.97
CA LEU A 33 8.79 5.81 6.62
C LEU A 33 8.15 4.66 5.80
N LEU A 34 7.93 3.51 6.42
CA LEU A 34 7.25 2.38 5.77
C LEU A 34 5.81 2.74 5.38
N SER A 35 5.11 3.51 6.22
CA SER A 35 3.76 3.98 5.93
C SER A 35 3.73 4.96 4.76
N GLU A 36 4.73 5.84 4.64
CA GLU A 36 4.90 6.74 3.50
C GLU A 36 5.15 5.96 2.20
N ILE A 37 6.07 4.98 2.24
CA ILE A 37 6.35 4.10 1.11
C ILE A 37 5.09 3.34 0.68
N SER A 38 4.34 2.80 1.65
CA SER A 38 3.07 2.10 1.42
C SER A 38 2.04 2.99 0.72
N GLY A 39 1.98 4.28 1.10
CA GLY A 39 1.15 5.29 0.46
C GLY A 39 1.54 5.55 -0.99
N VAL A 40 2.85 5.74 -1.26
CA VAL A 40 3.37 5.96 -2.63
C VAL A 40 3.09 4.75 -3.54
N LEU A 41 3.24 3.54 -3.02
CA LEU A 41 2.98 2.30 -3.76
C LEU A 41 1.49 1.98 -3.91
N GLY A 42 0.60 2.69 -3.21
CA GLY A 42 -0.84 2.48 -3.30
C GLY A 42 -1.29 1.11 -2.80
N THR A 43 -0.61 0.54 -1.79
CA THR A 43 -0.96 -0.81 -1.26
C THR A 43 -2.35 -0.81 -0.59
N GLY A 44 -2.80 0.37 -0.15
CA GLY A 44 -4.05 0.57 0.57
C GLY A 44 -4.08 -0.15 1.92
N LEU A 45 -2.95 -0.26 2.60
CA LEU A 45 -2.85 -0.75 3.97
C LEU A 45 -2.86 0.43 4.94
N THR A 46 -3.61 0.29 6.04
CA THR A 46 -3.55 1.23 7.17
C THR A 46 -2.24 1.04 7.95
N GLU A 47 -1.85 2.03 8.76
CA GLU A 47 -0.66 1.95 9.61
C GLU A 47 -0.69 0.74 10.54
N GLU A 48 -1.85 0.43 11.11
CA GLU A 48 -2.07 -0.75 11.96
C GLU A 48 -1.90 -2.06 11.17
N GLN A 49 -2.48 -2.15 9.97
CA GLN A 49 -2.35 -3.33 9.10
C GLN A 49 -0.90 -3.54 8.68
N LEU A 50 -0.19 -2.46 8.36
CA LEU A 50 1.22 -2.51 8.01
C LEU A 50 2.07 -2.97 9.19
N ALA A 51 1.79 -2.51 10.42
CA ALA A 51 2.49 -2.94 11.62
C ALA A 51 2.31 -4.44 11.89
N ILE A 52 1.10 -4.97 11.67
CA ILE A 52 0.84 -6.41 11.75
C ILE A 52 1.66 -7.17 10.70
N CYS A 53 1.68 -6.71 9.46
CA CYS A 53 2.48 -7.33 8.40
C CYS A 53 3.97 -7.36 8.73
N VAL A 54 4.52 -6.27 9.28
CA VAL A 54 5.92 -6.20 9.73
C VAL A 54 6.19 -7.25 10.81
N ARG A 55 5.35 -7.32 11.85
CA ARG A 55 5.49 -8.33 12.91
C ARG A 55 5.43 -9.76 12.39
N LEU A 56 4.54 -10.05 11.44
CA LEU A 56 4.45 -11.39 10.83
C LEU A 56 5.74 -11.73 10.08
N ILE A 57 6.27 -10.79 9.31
CA ILE A 57 7.54 -10.98 8.58
C ILE A 57 8.71 -11.17 9.56
N GLU A 58 8.75 -10.41 10.66
CA GLU A 58 9.74 -10.56 11.73
C GLU A 58 9.69 -11.95 12.40
N THR A 59 8.50 -12.55 12.50
CA THR A 59 8.35 -13.93 12.99
C THR A 59 8.71 -15.01 11.96
N GLY A 60 9.14 -14.64 10.76
CA GLY A 60 9.58 -15.55 9.71
C GLY A 60 8.51 -15.92 8.68
N VAL A 61 7.36 -15.22 8.67
CA VAL A 61 6.35 -15.42 7.62
C VAL A 61 6.89 -14.93 6.27
N ASN A 62 6.68 -15.72 5.22
CA ASN A 62 7.10 -15.36 3.88
C ASN A 62 6.31 -14.12 3.37
N PRO A 63 6.98 -13.02 2.99
CA PRO A 63 6.31 -11.79 2.57
C PRO A 63 5.50 -11.95 1.28
N HIS A 64 5.92 -12.83 0.37
CA HIS A 64 5.20 -13.11 -0.86
C HIS A 64 3.89 -13.86 -0.59
N ALA A 65 3.92 -14.85 0.31
CA ALA A 65 2.72 -15.56 0.73
C ALA A 65 1.74 -14.63 1.47
N LEU A 66 2.26 -13.79 2.37
CA LEU A 66 1.48 -12.81 3.09
C LEU A 66 0.77 -11.81 2.16
N ALA A 67 1.47 -11.31 1.13
CA ALA A 67 0.89 -10.41 0.14
C ALA A 67 -0.31 -11.04 -0.59
N ASN A 68 -0.20 -12.31 -0.98
CA ASN A 68 -1.31 -13.05 -1.60
C ASN A 68 -2.52 -13.13 -0.67
N VAL A 69 -2.31 -13.52 0.58
CA VAL A 69 -3.40 -13.65 1.57
C VAL A 69 -4.08 -12.31 1.82
N VAL A 70 -3.30 -11.25 2.06
CA VAL A 70 -3.84 -9.90 2.29
C VAL A 70 -4.63 -9.40 1.07
N GLY A 71 -4.14 -9.65 -0.14
CA GLY A 71 -4.86 -9.31 -1.37
C GLY A 71 -6.18 -10.04 -1.52
N MET A 72 -6.21 -11.35 -1.21
CA MET A 72 -7.45 -12.14 -1.23
C MET A 72 -8.47 -11.63 -0.21
N LEU A 73 -8.05 -11.42 1.05
CA LEU A 73 -8.93 -10.93 2.11
C LEU A 73 -9.53 -9.56 1.79
N LYS A 74 -8.74 -8.65 1.20
CA LYS A 74 -9.25 -7.33 0.77
C LYS A 74 -10.28 -7.44 -0.35
N LYS A 75 -10.07 -8.35 -1.30
CA LYS A 75 -11.01 -8.61 -2.39
C LYS A 75 -12.33 -9.19 -1.86
N GLU A 76 -12.25 -10.17 -0.96
CA GLU A 76 -13.42 -10.78 -0.32
C GLU A 76 -14.19 -9.76 0.53
N ALA A 77 -13.50 -8.96 1.35
CA ALA A 77 -14.13 -7.91 2.14
C ALA A 77 -14.85 -6.88 1.27
N SER A 78 -14.26 -6.50 0.13
CA SER A 78 -14.89 -5.58 -0.82
C SER A 78 -16.14 -6.20 -1.47
N ALA A 79 -16.09 -7.49 -1.81
CA ALA A 79 -17.23 -8.20 -2.39
C ALA A 79 -18.41 -8.33 -1.42
N ILE A 80 -18.13 -8.60 -0.13
CA ILE A 80 -19.16 -8.68 0.92
C ILE A 80 -19.86 -7.33 1.08
N ASN A 81 -19.09 -6.23 1.16
CA ASN A 81 -19.65 -4.89 1.29
C ASN A 81 -20.53 -4.50 0.08
N MET A 82 -20.17 -4.91 -1.14
CA MET A 82 -20.99 -4.66 -2.33
C MET A 82 -22.30 -5.47 -2.32
N GLY A 83 -22.27 -6.72 -1.85
CA GLY A 83 -23.44 -7.59 -1.77
C GLY A 83 -24.52 -7.13 -0.78
N GLN A 84 -24.18 -6.29 0.20
CA GLN A 84 -25.14 -5.76 1.18
C GLN A 84 -25.96 -4.57 0.68
N THR A 85 -25.66 -4.02 -0.51
CA THR A 85 -26.31 -2.79 -1.03
C THR A 85 -27.64 -2.99 -1.77
N HIS A 86 -28.21 -4.21 -1.82
CA HIS A 86 -29.36 -4.51 -2.69
C HIS A 86 -30.67 -4.95 -2.01
N GLN A 87 -30.89 -4.73 -0.71
CA GLN A 87 -32.15 -5.16 -0.06
C GLN A 87 -32.77 -4.13 0.90
N THR A 88 -33.01 -2.90 0.45
CA THR A 88 -33.95 -1.98 1.10
C THR A 88 -34.56 -1.02 0.08
N GLY A 89 -35.81 -1.27 -0.33
CA GLY A 89 -36.57 -0.29 -1.13
C GLY A 89 -37.68 -0.89 -1.98
N GLY A 90 -38.75 -1.41 -1.36
CA GLY A 90 -39.91 -1.90 -2.08
C GLY A 90 -41.07 -2.37 -1.21
N SER A 91 -41.27 -1.76 -0.04
CA SER A 91 -42.51 -1.90 0.74
C SER A 91 -43.00 -0.50 1.06
N GLY A 92 -43.81 0.02 0.16
CA GLY A 92 -44.49 1.31 0.24
C GLY A 92 -45.87 1.15 -0.37
N ASP A 93 -46.71 0.41 0.34
CA ASP A 93 -48.15 0.61 0.50
C ASP A 93 -48.79 1.64 -0.46
N VAL A 94 -49.47 1.15 -1.51
CA VAL A 94 -50.39 1.97 -2.32
C VAL A 94 -51.79 1.92 -1.71
N SER A 95 -51.92 2.20 -0.41
CA SER A 95 -53.23 2.42 0.20
C SER A 95 -53.69 3.87 0.02
N GLY A 96 -54.30 4.12 -1.14
CA GLY A 96 -55.32 5.16 -1.19
C GLY A 96 -55.25 6.07 -2.40
N ARG A 97 -55.98 5.70 -3.46
CA ARG A 97 -56.98 6.59 -4.07
C ARG A 97 -58.18 5.75 -4.54
N PRO A 98 -59.42 6.07 -4.11
CA PRO A 98 -60.60 5.37 -4.57
C PRO A 98 -60.99 5.85 -5.97
N PHE A 99 -61.60 4.90 -6.68
CA PHE A 99 -62.19 5.01 -8.01
C PHE A 99 -63.27 6.11 -8.05
N VAL A 100 -63.06 7.16 -8.86
CA VAL A 100 -64.12 7.98 -9.46
C VAL A 100 -63.73 8.36 -10.89
#